data_AF-A0A926SUQ9-F1
#
_entry.id   AF-A0A926SUQ9-F1
#
_cell.length_a   1.000
_cell.length_b   1.000
_cell.length_c   1.000
_cell.angle_alpha   90.00
_cell.angle_beta   90.00
_cell.angle_gamma   90.00
#
_symmetry.space_group_name_H-M   'P 1'
#
loop_
_entity.id
_entity.type
_entity.pdbx_description
1 polymer ?
#
loop_
_entity_poly.entity_id
_entity_poly.type
_entity_poly.pdbx_seq_one_letter_code
_entity_poly.pdbx_strand_id
1 'polypeptide(L)'
;MSYYISPRFLDKLAVHITKNYLDLPGVRVPLLLGVHGRKGEGKSFQCELVFEKMGIEAVHMSAGELESPDAGDPARLIRLRYREAAEFIKVRGKMCVLMINDLDAGAGRMDKGTQYTVNTQMVNGTLMNIADNPTDVQLPGSYDSTPLHRVPIIVTGNDLSTLYAPLIRDGRMDKFFWEPNREEKIGIVKGIFSEDNLPSSDIEQLVDKFPNQAVDFFSALRSRIYDEQIRQFIHDIGFERVSVRVVNSVDGPPEFPKPNFKLPRLIEFGNVMRQEQQRVEDMKLSQEYNHSSQFGDVGGRDSARVTSIPQESYKAVTRNELANEPTKSHNPDKVKGSGSSNGHAKLSSEVLEHVENLLSGGYNIGIEYVDRRRFRTNSWKSCPTISDTDRRQAIAAVESCLAEHSGDYIRLIGIDPKAKRRVMEKIIQRPDV
;
A
#
# COMPACT_ATOMS: atom_id res chain seq x y z
N MET A 1 18.29 3.03 26.86
CA MET A 1 16.83 3.25 26.87
C MET A 1 16.10 2.10 27.57
N SER A 2 15.44 2.38 28.71
CA SER A 2 14.56 1.42 29.37
C SER A 2 13.13 1.61 28.86
N TYR A 3 12.79 0.94 27.77
CA TYR A 3 11.44 1.04 27.20
C TYR A 3 10.40 0.36 28.09
N TYR A 4 9.22 0.98 28.19
CA TYR A 4 8.10 0.44 28.94
C TYR A 4 7.27 -0.51 28.08
N ILE A 5 6.98 -1.69 28.63
CA ILE A 5 6.09 -2.69 28.03
C ILE A 5 4.81 -2.72 28.84
N SER A 6 3.64 -2.55 28.19
CA SER A 6 2.37 -2.69 28.90
C SER A 6 2.21 -4.13 29.43
N PRO A 7 1.87 -4.33 30.72
CA PRO A 7 1.61 -5.66 31.26
C PRO A 7 0.54 -6.41 30.49
N ARG A 8 -0.55 -5.73 30.09
CA ARG A 8 -1.63 -6.34 29.31
C ARG A 8 -1.16 -6.79 27.93
N PHE A 9 -0.29 -6.00 27.28
CA PHE A 9 0.26 -6.36 25.99
C PHE A 9 1.22 -7.55 26.11
N LEU A 10 2.13 -7.49 27.09
CA LEU A 10 3.07 -8.56 27.40
C LEU A 10 2.35 -9.88 27.68
N ASP A 11 1.36 -9.86 28.57
CA ASP A 11 0.60 -11.06 28.95
C ASP A 11 -0.12 -11.65 27.74
N LYS A 12 -0.80 -10.83 26.94
CA LYS A 12 -1.53 -11.32 25.77
C LYS A 12 -0.61 -11.98 24.74
N LEU A 13 0.52 -11.34 24.43
CA LEU A 13 1.47 -11.85 23.44
C LEU A 13 2.21 -13.09 23.96
N ALA A 14 2.72 -13.03 25.20
CA ALA A 14 3.43 -14.14 25.83
C ALA A 14 2.54 -15.38 25.94
N VAL A 15 1.30 -15.22 26.42
CA VAL A 15 0.34 -16.33 26.49
C VAL A 15 0.05 -16.91 25.10
N HIS A 16 -0.17 -16.07 24.08
CA HIS A 16 -0.41 -16.57 22.72
C HIS A 16 0.76 -17.38 22.16
N ILE A 17 1.98 -16.86 22.30
CA ILE A 17 3.20 -17.50 21.82
C ILE A 17 3.41 -18.81 22.55
N THR A 18 3.48 -18.79 23.88
CA THR A 18 3.74 -19.98 24.68
C THR A 18 2.67 -21.05 24.49
N LYS A 19 1.38 -20.69 24.39
CA LYS A 19 0.30 -21.66 24.12
C LYS A 19 0.50 -22.43 22.81
N ASN A 20 1.12 -21.84 21.79
CA ASN A 20 1.36 -22.50 20.51
C ASN A 20 2.52 -23.52 20.54
N TYR A 21 3.31 -23.53 21.62
CA TYR A 21 4.37 -24.52 21.86
C TYR A 21 3.96 -25.61 22.87
N LEU A 22 2.80 -25.46 23.51
CA LEU A 22 2.29 -26.42 24.49
C LEU A 22 1.25 -27.33 23.85
N ASP A 23 1.28 -28.62 24.21
CA ASP A 23 0.21 -29.55 23.89
C ASP A 23 -0.86 -29.49 24.98
N LEU A 24 -1.97 -28.81 24.67
CA LEU A 24 -3.07 -28.58 25.62
C LEU A 24 -4.26 -29.49 25.27
N PRO A 25 -4.57 -30.52 26.08
CA PRO A 25 -5.57 -31.51 25.74
C PRO A 25 -6.97 -30.88 25.67
N GLY A 26 -7.68 -31.13 24.58
CA GLY A 26 -9.06 -30.67 24.38
C GLY A 26 -9.22 -29.18 24.05
N VAL A 27 -8.12 -28.45 23.82
CA VAL A 27 -8.17 -27.01 23.50
C VAL A 27 -7.62 -26.75 22.10
N ARG A 28 -8.46 -26.20 21.22
CA ARG A 28 -8.00 -25.67 19.93
C ARG A 28 -7.29 -24.32 20.16
N VAL A 29 -5.98 -24.30 19.95
CA VAL A 29 -5.18 -23.06 20.08
C VAL A 29 -5.15 -22.33 18.73
N PRO A 30 -5.55 -21.04 18.68
CA PRO A 30 -5.42 -20.24 17.46
C PRO A 30 -3.95 -20.04 17.11
N LEU A 31 -3.60 -20.22 15.83
CA LEU A 31 -2.23 -20.04 15.35
C LEU A 31 -1.91 -18.54 15.18
N LEU A 32 -2.90 -17.76 14.74
CA LEU A 32 -2.75 -16.32 14.47
C LEU A 32 -3.22 -15.48 15.65
N LEU A 33 -2.48 -14.40 15.94
CA LEU A 33 -2.93 -13.31 16.79
C LEU A 33 -2.92 -12.01 16.00
N GLY A 34 -4.08 -11.39 15.84
CA GLY A 34 -4.23 -10.08 15.21
C GLY A 34 -4.21 -8.96 16.23
N VAL A 35 -3.13 -8.17 16.26
CA VAL A 35 -3.02 -6.95 17.05
C VAL A 35 -3.50 -5.77 16.20
N HIS A 36 -4.60 -5.15 16.60
CA HIS A 36 -5.21 -4.05 15.85
C HIS A 36 -5.53 -2.85 16.71
N GLY A 37 -5.58 -1.67 16.10
CA GLY A 37 -5.75 -0.41 16.81
C GLY A 37 -5.28 0.77 15.98
N ARG A 38 -5.40 1.98 16.51
CA ARG A 38 -5.04 3.20 15.78
C ARG A 38 -3.57 3.21 15.36
N LYS A 39 -3.27 3.95 14.29
CA LYS A 39 -1.88 4.22 13.87
C LYS A 39 -1.13 4.98 14.97
N GLY A 40 0.17 4.75 15.07
CA GLY A 40 1.02 5.50 16.00
C GLY A 40 0.98 5.04 17.48
N GLU A 41 0.14 4.07 17.84
CA GLU A 41 0.02 3.60 19.24
C GLU A 41 1.09 2.56 19.64
N GLY A 42 2.10 2.32 18.79
CA GLY A 42 3.23 1.45 19.12
C GLY A 42 2.95 -0.06 19.08
N LYS A 43 1.96 -0.53 18.28
CA LYS A 43 1.62 -1.96 18.13
C LYS A 43 2.85 -2.82 17.81
N SER A 44 3.52 -2.55 16.69
CA SER A 44 4.68 -3.33 16.25
C SER A 44 5.86 -3.17 17.21
N PHE A 45 6.07 -1.96 17.74
CA PHE A 45 7.14 -1.70 18.70
C PHE A 45 6.96 -2.48 20.01
N GLN A 46 5.73 -2.54 20.56
CA GLN A 46 5.45 -3.35 21.75
C GLN A 46 5.67 -4.84 21.49
N CYS A 47 5.37 -5.35 20.28
CA CYS A 47 5.71 -6.74 19.91
C CYS A 47 7.23 -6.98 20.00
N GLU A 48 8.06 -6.12 19.41
CA GLU A 48 9.52 -6.26 19.46
C GLU A 48 10.05 -6.28 20.90
N LEU A 49 9.56 -5.37 21.75
CA LEU A 49 9.96 -5.33 23.16
C LEU A 49 9.59 -6.61 23.91
N VAL A 50 8.44 -7.21 23.60
CA VAL A 50 8.05 -8.51 24.17
C VAL A 50 8.97 -9.60 23.66
N PHE A 51 9.32 -9.61 22.37
CA PHE A 51 10.20 -10.61 21.79
C PHE A 51 11.59 -10.57 22.41
N GLU A 52 12.16 -9.36 22.53
CA GLU A 52 13.44 -9.13 23.20
C GLU A 52 13.39 -9.60 24.66
N LYS A 53 12.33 -9.23 25.39
CA LYS A 53 12.15 -9.64 26.80
C LYS A 53 12.01 -11.15 26.97
N MET A 54 11.36 -11.82 26.03
CA MET A 54 11.21 -13.28 26.04
C MET A 54 12.43 -14.02 25.45
N GLY A 55 13.38 -13.29 24.84
CA GLY A 55 14.55 -13.87 24.18
C GLY A 55 14.20 -14.74 22.97
N ILE A 56 13.12 -14.41 22.26
CA ILE A 56 12.63 -15.16 21.09
C ILE A 56 13.01 -14.46 19.79
N GLU A 57 13.08 -15.24 18.71
CA GLU A 57 13.38 -14.70 17.38
C GLU A 57 12.10 -14.45 16.58
N ALA A 58 12.09 -13.39 15.79
CA ALA A 58 10.98 -13.06 14.90
C ALA A 58 11.45 -13.04 13.45
N VAL A 59 10.74 -13.77 12.59
CA VAL A 59 10.85 -13.63 11.13
C VAL A 59 9.84 -12.57 10.71
N HIS A 60 10.31 -11.47 10.14
CA HIS A 60 9.45 -10.35 9.76
C HIS A 60 9.01 -10.42 8.30
N MET A 61 7.79 -9.98 8.05
CA MET A 61 7.24 -9.73 6.73
C MET A 61 6.57 -8.36 6.72
N SER A 62 6.81 -7.57 5.68
CA SER A 62 6.11 -6.31 5.45
C SER A 62 4.85 -6.48 4.60
N ALA A 63 3.91 -5.54 4.70
CA ALA A 63 2.72 -5.50 3.86
C ALA A 63 3.05 -5.37 2.37
N GLY A 64 4.07 -4.58 2.02
CA GLY A 64 4.51 -4.37 0.64
C GLY A 64 5.07 -5.64 -0.01
N GLU A 65 5.62 -6.57 0.77
CA GLU A 65 6.04 -7.89 0.28
C GLU A 65 4.86 -8.80 -0.08
N LEU A 66 3.64 -8.45 0.35
CA LEU A 66 2.42 -9.18 0.03
C LEU A 66 1.73 -8.67 -1.23
N GLU A 67 2.32 -7.68 -1.88
CA GLU A 67 1.89 -7.16 -3.17
C GLU A 67 2.92 -7.54 -4.25
N SER A 68 2.46 -8.21 -5.30
CA SER A 68 3.31 -8.61 -6.42
C SER A 68 2.54 -8.54 -7.74
N PRO A 69 3.17 -8.13 -8.85
CA PRO A 69 2.58 -8.25 -10.18
C PRO A 69 2.36 -9.73 -10.58
N ASP A 70 3.09 -10.66 -9.96
CA ASP A 70 3.02 -12.09 -10.26
C ASP A 70 2.02 -12.78 -9.33
N ALA A 71 0.99 -13.38 -9.92
CA ALA A 71 -0.08 -14.05 -9.18
C ALA A 71 0.48 -15.20 -8.34
N GLY A 72 0.18 -15.18 -7.04
CA GLY A 72 0.53 -16.25 -6.10
C GLY A 72 1.93 -16.19 -5.51
N ASP A 73 2.77 -15.26 -5.94
CA ASP A 73 4.06 -15.03 -5.28
C ASP A 73 3.92 -14.63 -3.79
N PRO A 74 2.96 -13.76 -3.40
CA PRO A 74 2.72 -13.46 -1.98
C PRO A 74 2.38 -14.70 -1.13
N ALA A 75 1.60 -15.63 -1.70
CA ALA A 75 1.25 -16.89 -1.04
C ALA A 75 2.47 -17.80 -0.87
N ARG A 76 3.34 -17.87 -1.89
CA ARG A 76 4.60 -18.60 -1.83
C ARG A 76 5.55 -18.00 -0.78
N LEU A 77 5.63 -16.68 -0.71
CA LEU A 77 6.49 -15.97 0.24
C LEU A 77 6.09 -16.24 1.69
N ILE A 78 4.80 -16.21 2.03
CA ILE A 78 4.31 -16.55 3.38
C ILE A 78 4.75 -17.97 3.78
N ARG A 79 4.59 -18.94 2.87
CA ARG A 79 5.02 -20.34 3.12
C ARG A 79 6.52 -20.44 3.33
N LEU A 80 7.31 -19.71 2.53
CA LEU A 80 8.76 -19.68 2.65
C LEU A 80 9.20 -19.13 4.02
N ARG A 81 8.65 -17.99 4.43
CA ARG A 81 8.96 -17.34 5.72
C ARG A 81 8.49 -18.16 6.92
N TYR A 82 7.35 -18.83 6.80
CA TYR A 82 6.89 -19.77 7.83
C TYR A 82 7.85 -20.96 7.98
N ARG A 83 8.32 -21.55 6.87
CA ARG A 83 9.32 -22.63 6.91
C ARG A 83 10.67 -22.17 7.47
N GLU A 84 11.11 -20.95 7.12
CA GLU A 84 12.31 -20.33 7.68
C GLU A 84 12.22 -20.24 9.22
N ALA A 85 11.10 -19.74 9.74
CA ALA A 85 10.86 -19.68 11.19
C ALA A 85 10.83 -21.08 11.83
N ALA A 86 10.21 -22.06 11.18
CA ALA A 86 10.17 -23.44 11.66
C ALA A 86 11.57 -24.09 11.73
N GLU A 87 12.45 -23.76 10.78
CA GLU A 87 13.83 -24.23 10.78
C GLU A 87 14.66 -23.55 11.88
N PHE A 88 14.42 -22.25 12.17
CA PHE A 88 15.06 -21.61 13.32
C PHE A 88 14.71 -22.27 14.65
N ILE A 89 13.45 -22.68 14.84
CA ILE A 89 13.05 -23.43 16.04
C ILE A 89 13.86 -24.72 16.15
N LYS A 90 13.97 -25.46 15.04
CA LYS A 90 14.67 -26.75 14.99
C LYS A 90 16.17 -26.61 15.25
N VAL A 91 16.84 -25.65 14.60
CA VAL A 91 18.30 -25.50 14.63
C VAL A 91 18.76 -24.81 15.90
N ARG A 92 18.05 -23.76 16.34
CA ARG A 92 18.48 -22.94 17.49
C ARG A 92 17.89 -23.42 18.82
N GLY A 93 16.82 -24.23 18.79
CA GLY A 93 16.16 -24.73 20.00
C GLY A 93 15.47 -23.64 20.83
N LYS A 94 15.11 -22.51 20.19
CA LYS A 94 14.42 -21.38 20.83
C LYS A 94 13.06 -21.15 20.18
N MET A 95 12.14 -20.55 20.92
CA MET A 95 10.86 -20.12 20.35
C MET A 95 11.12 -19.08 19.25
N CYS A 96 10.39 -19.23 18.14
CA CYS A 96 10.36 -18.29 17.03
C CYS A 96 8.92 -17.91 16.69
N VAL A 97 8.72 -16.72 16.14
CA VAL A 97 7.42 -16.24 15.66
C VAL A 97 7.53 -15.75 14.23
N LEU A 98 6.45 -15.86 13.46
CA LEU A 98 6.31 -15.16 12.19
C LEU A 98 5.51 -13.87 12.43
N MET A 99 6.11 -12.72 12.20
CA MET A 99 5.46 -11.41 12.36
C MET A 99 5.17 -10.77 11.01
N ILE A 100 3.89 -10.56 10.72
CA ILE A 100 3.41 -9.88 9.51
C ILE A 100 2.92 -8.49 9.89
N ASN A 101 3.61 -7.46 9.41
CA ASN A 101 3.34 -6.07 9.74
C ASN A 101 2.39 -5.39 8.77
N ASP A 102 1.50 -4.57 9.31
CA ASP A 102 0.56 -3.70 8.58
C ASP A 102 -0.23 -4.43 7.50
N LEU A 103 -0.74 -5.63 7.82
CA LEU A 103 -1.40 -6.51 6.84
C LEU A 103 -2.58 -5.83 6.12
N ASP A 104 -3.28 -4.92 6.78
CA ASP A 104 -4.38 -4.16 6.18
C ASP A 104 -3.92 -3.19 5.08
N ALA A 105 -2.65 -2.77 5.08
CA ALA A 105 -2.09 -1.95 4.01
C ALA A 105 -1.82 -2.74 2.71
N GLY A 106 -1.54 -4.05 2.80
CA GLY A 106 -1.25 -4.90 1.61
C GLY A 106 -2.33 -5.94 1.26
N ALA A 107 -3.25 -6.21 2.19
CA ALA A 107 -4.31 -7.20 2.05
C ALA A 107 -5.71 -6.67 2.49
N GLY A 108 -5.84 -5.39 2.81
CA GLY A 108 -7.11 -4.75 3.16
C GLY A 108 -7.84 -4.15 1.96
N ARG A 109 -9.15 -3.89 2.12
CA ARG A 109 -9.91 -3.10 1.14
C ARG A 109 -9.57 -1.62 1.33
N MET A 110 -8.93 -1.00 0.34
CA MET A 110 -8.61 0.43 0.41
C MET A 110 -9.83 1.34 0.20
N ASP A 111 -10.90 0.88 -0.45
CA ASP A 111 -12.14 1.64 -0.65
C ASP A 111 -13.37 0.76 -0.92
N LYS A 112 -14.58 1.31 -0.72
CA LYS A 112 -15.85 0.65 -1.11
C LYS A 112 -15.95 0.34 -2.62
N GLY A 113 -15.10 0.96 -3.44
CA GLY A 113 -15.03 0.79 -4.89
C GLY A 113 -13.92 -0.13 -5.40
N THR A 114 -12.94 -0.53 -4.57
CA THR A 114 -11.85 -1.42 -4.99
C THR A 114 -12.18 -2.88 -4.68
N GLN A 115 -12.24 -3.72 -5.72
CA GLN A 115 -12.40 -5.17 -5.56
C GLN A 115 -11.14 -5.78 -4.91
N TYR A 116 -11.31 -6.86 -4.14
CA TYR A 116 -10.18 -7.64 -3.62
C TYR A 116 -9.27 -8.06 -4.78
N THR A 117 -7.97 -7.78 -4.67
CA THR A 117 -7.01 -8.33 -5.64
C THR A 117 -6.96 -9.85 -5.48
N VAL A 118 -6.62 -10.56 -6.56
CA VAL A 118 -6.41 -12.02 -6.53
C VAL A 118 -5.37 -12.38 -5.45
N ASN A 119 -4.35 -11.55 -5.30
CA ASN A 119 -3.31 -11.71 -4.28
C ASN A 119 -3.86 -11.67 -2.86
N THR A 120 -4.77 -10.73 -2.54
CA THR A 120 -5.41 -10.66 -1.22
C THR A 120 -6.19 -11.94 -0.88
N GLN A 121 -6.89 -12.52 -1.86
CA GLN A 121 -7.60 -13.79 -1.66
C GLN A 121 -6.62 -14.94 -1.43
N MET A 122 -5.52 -14.99 -2.19
CA MET A 122 -4.49 -16.01 -2.06
C MET A 122 -3.71 -15.92 -0.74
N VAL A 123 -3.42 -14.71 -0.25
CA VAL A 123 -2.80 -14.47 1.06
C VAL A 123 -3.70 -15.01 2.16
N ASN A 124 -4.98 -14.62 2.17
CA ASN A 124 -5.94 -15.09 3.17
C ASN A 124 -6.13 -16.62 3.12
N GLY A 125 -6.27 -17.20 1.93
CA GLY A 125 -6.38 -18.65 1.76
C GLY A 125 -5.12 -19.40 2.22
N THR A 126 -3.94 -18.82 2.01
CA THR A 126 -2.67 -19.39 2.47
C THR A 126 -2.58 -19.39 3.99
N LEU A 127 -2.94 -18.28 4.64
CA LEU A 127 -2.99 -18.19 6.10
C LEU A 127 -3.98 -19.19 6.70
N MET A 128 -5.14 -19.42 6.06
CA MET A 128 -6.10 -20.45 6.49
C MET A 128 -5.50 -21.85 6.41
N ASN A 129 -4.89 -22.18 5.27
CA ASN A 129 -4.27 -23.48 5.06
C ASN A 129 -3.16 -23.77 6.09
N ILE A 130 -2.34 -22.76 6.40
CA ILE A 130 -1.30 -22.87 7.42
C ILE A 130 -1.91 -23.01 8.82
N ALA A 131 -2.99 -22.28 9.13
CA ALA A 131 -3.66 -22.37 10.42
C ALA A 131 -4.30 -23.74 10.68
N ASP A 132 -4.83 -24.38 9.63
CA ASP A 132 -5.43 -25.71 9.72
C ASP A 132 -4.36 -26.80 9.88
N ASN A 133 -3.26 -26.71 9.14
CA ASN A 133 -2.19 -27.71 9.14
C ASN A 133 -0.81 -27.06 9.37
N PRO A 134 -0.53 -26.58 10.60
CA PRO A 134 0.68 -25.79 10.89
C PRO A 134 1.98 -26.59 10.83
N THR A 135 1.90 -27.92 10.87
CA THR A 135 3.05 -28.82 10.76
C THR A 135 3.28 -29.31 9.33
N ASP A 136 2.39 -29.00 8.38
CA ASP A 136 2.49 -29.41 6.98
C ASP A 136 2.33 -28.20 6.04
N VAL A 137 3.40 -27.43 5.92
CA VAL A 137 3.45 -26.22 5.08
C VAL A 137 4.40 -26.46 3.92
N GLN A 138 3.87 -26.96 2.81
CA GLN A 138 4.63 -27.24 1.59
C GLN A 138 4.80 -26.00 0.70
N LEU A 139 5.87 -26.00 -0.12
CA LEU A 139 6.06 -25.01 -1.19
C LEU A 139 5.48 -25.57 -2.50
N PRO A 140 4.85 -24.75 -3.36
CA PRO A 140 4.37 -25.23 -4.66
C PRO A 140 5.50 -25.89 -5.46
N GLY A 141 5.30 -27.16 -5.84
CA GLY A 141 6.29 -27.93 -6.60
C GLY A 141 7.39 -28.60 -5.78
N SER A 142 7.42 -28.44 -4.45
CA SER A 142 8.34 -29.15 -3.55
C SER A 142 7.56 -29.76 -2.39
N TYR A 143 7.57 -31.08 -2.32
CA TYR A 143 6.82 -31.85 -1.33
C TYR A 143 7.80 -32.62 -0.45
N ASP A 144 7.81 -32.29 0.84
CA ASP A 144 8.59 -32.95 1.87
C ASP A 144 7.65 -33.50 2.92
N SER A 145 7.69 -34.81 3.14
CA SER A 145 6.88 -35.50 4.15
C SER A 145 7.28 -35.19 5.59
N THR A 146 8.41 -34.52 5.82
CA THR A 146 8.91 -34.21 7.16
C THR A 146 8.04 -33.15 7.83
N PRO A 147 7.43 -33.44 8.99
CA PRO A 147 6.63 -32.45 9.71
C PRO A 147 7.48 -31.26 10.18
N LEU A 148 6.92 -30.06 10.05
CA LEU A 148 7.52 -28.82 10.54
C LEU A 148 7.14 -28.56 12.00
N HIS A 149 7.97 -27.79 12.70
CA HIS A 149 7.57 -27.19 13.97
C HIS A 149 6.42 -26.20 13.74
N ARG A 150 5.43 -26.22 14.63
CA ARG A 150 4.36 -25.23 14.66
C ARG A 150 4.92 -23.85 15.02
N VAL A 151 4.66 -22.85 14.18
CA VAL A 151 5.14 -21.46 14.38
C VAL A 151 3.93 -20.55 14.65
N PRO A 152 3.84 -19.88 15.82
CA PRO A 152 2.82 -18.86 16.03
C PRO A 152 3.00 -17.67 15.09
N ILE A 153 1.89 -17.14 14.58
CA ILE A 153 1.87 -16.00 13.67
C ILE A 153 1.28 -14.79 14.39
N ILE A 154 2.00 -13.67 14.38
CA ILE A 154 1.54 -12.38 14.89
C ILE A 154 1.28 -11.47 13.69
N VAL A 155 0.10 -10.87 13.63
CA VAL A 155 -0.30 -9.95 12.57
C VAL A 155 -0.61 -8.60 13.18
N THR A 156 -0.06 -7.52 12.64
CA THR A 156 -0.44 -6.15 13.03
C THR A 156 -1.23 -5.48 11.91
N GLY A 157 -2.14 -4.58 12.28
CA GLY A 157 -2.87 -3.72 11.33
C GLY A 157 -3.68 -2.64 12.03
N ASN A 158 -4.25 -1.70 11.29
CA ASN A 158 -5.12 -0.67 11.85
C ASN A 158 -6.56 -1.18 12.02
N ASP A 159 -7.12 -1.77 10.96
CA ASP A 159 -8.45 -2.38 11.02
C ASP A 159 -8.50 -3.77 10.37
N LEU A 160 -8.50 -4.79 11.23
CA LEU A 160 -8.62 -6.19 10.84
C LEU A 160 -10.06 -6.61 10.55
N SER A 161 -11.05 -5.71 10.65
CA SER A 161 -12.44 -6.01 10.25
C SER A 161 -12.56 -6.25 8.74
N THR A 162 -11.65 -5.66 7.97
CA THR A 162 -11.57 -5.79 6.51
C THR A 162 -10.93 -7.10 6.04
N LEU A 163 -10.22 -7.79 6.95
CA LEU A 163 -9.67 -9.10 6.69
C LEU A 163 -10.78 -10.14 6.52
N TYR A 164 -10.48 -11.14 5.70
CA TYR A 164 -11.47 -12.12 5.26
C TYR A 164 -12.06 -12.88 6.46
N ALA A 165 -13.38 -12.75 6.64
CA ALA A 165 -14.14 -13.26 7.78
C ALA A 165 -13.89 -14.73 8.19
N PRO A 166 -13.57 -15.68 7.29
CA PRO A 166 -13.34 -17.07 7.69
C PRO A 166 -12.03 -17.30 8.47
N LEU A 167 -11.05 -16.38 8.47
CA LEU A 167 -9.90 -16.49 9.37
C LEU A 167 -10.33 -16.25 10.83
N ILE A 168 -11.30 -15.37 11.03
CA ILE A 168 -11.77 -14.92 12.34
C ILE A 168 -12.81 -15.88 12.93
N ARG A 169 -13.67 -16.47 12.10
CA ARG A 169 -14.82 -17.28 12.57
C ARG A 169 -14.45 -18.72 13.00
N ASP A 170 -13.38 -19.30 12.45
CA ASP A 170 -13.08 -20.74 12.62
C ASP A 170 -12.16 -21.07 13.80
N GLY A 171 -11.85 -20.09 14.66
CA GLY A 171 -10.94 -20.27 15.81
C GLY A 171 -9.46 -20.38 15.41
N ARG A 172 -9.12 -19.98 14.17
CA ARG A 172 -7.74 -19.92 13.64
C ARG A 172 -6.97 -18.69 14.14
N MET A 173 -7.69 -17.60 14.38
CA MET A 173 -7.16 -16.29 14.73
C MET A 173 -7.84 -15.72 15.98
N ASP A 174 -7.04 -15.26 16.93
CA ASP A 174 -7.48 -14.44 18.05
C ASP A 174 -7.29 -12.95 17.72
N LYS A 175 -8.14 -12.08 18.28
CA LYS A 175 -8.08 -10.63 18.05
C LYS A 175 -7.72 -9.91 19.34
N PHE A 176 -6.79 -8.97 19.23
CA PHE A 176 -6.39 -8.13 20.33
C PHE A 176 -6.45 -6.67 19.92
N PHE A 177 -7.41 -5.94 20.51
CA PHE A 177 -7.49 -4.50 20.35
C PHE A 177 -6.50 -3.80 21.29
N TRP A 178 -5.62 -3.02 20.68
CA TRP A 178 -4.61 -2.20 21.33
C TRP A 178 -4.90 -0.73 21.14
N GLU A 179 -5.39 -0.12 22.22
CA GLU A 179 -5.44 1.32 22.42
C GLU A 179 -4.94 1.57 23.84
N PRO A 180 -3.78 2.23 24.02
CA PRO A 180 -3.20 2.43 25.34
C PRO A 180 -4.09 3.39 26.15
N ASN A 181 -4.45 2.97 27.35
CA ASN A 181 -5.14 3.84 28.29
C ASN A 181 -4.19 4.93 28.84
N ARG A 182 -4.71 5.85 29.66
CA ARG A 182 -3.91 6.95 30.22
C ARG A 182 -2.65 6.47 30.96
N GLU A 183 -2.77 5.45 31.80
CA GLU A 183 -1.64 4.91 32.58
C GLU A 183 -0.60 4.25 31.67
N GLU A 184 -1.05 3.49 30.67
CA GLU A 184 -0.19 2.88 29.66
C GLU A 184 0.53 3.97 28.83
N LYS A 185 -0.17 5.04 28.42
CA LYS A 185 0.45 6.19 27.74
C LYS A 185 1.51 6.85 28.62
N ILE A 186 1.23 7.11 29.89
CA ILE A 186 2.21 7.68 30.84
C ILE A 186 3.45 6.77 30.94
N GLY A 187 3.25 5.45 31.08
CA GLY A 187 4.35 4.49 31.13
C GLY A 187 5.22 4.52 29.87
N ILE A 188 4.58 4.52 28.69
CA ILE A 188 5.30 4.56 27.41
C ILE A 188 6.05 5.89 27.24
N VAL A 189 5.40 7.02 27.51
CA VAL A 189 6.02 8.35 27.40
C VAL A 189 7.17 8.49 28.40
N LYS A 190 7.03 7.94 29.62
CA LYS A 190 8.13 7.87 30.58
C LYS A 190 9.32 7.06 30.06
N GLY A 191 9.07 5.98 29.30
CA GLY A 191 10.10 5.23 28.61
C GLY A 191 10.80 6.04 27.51
N ILE A 192 10.04 6.83 26.73
CA ILE A 192 10.58 7.72 25.68
C ILE A 192 11.53 8.77 26.28
N PHE A 193 11.16 9.36 27.42
CA PHE A 193 11.94 10.38 28.11
C PHE A 193 12.79 9.84 29.27
N SER A 194 13.09 8.53 29.30
CA SER A 194 13.77 7.90 30.44
C SER A 194 15.17 8.47 30.67
N GLU A 195 15.86 8.79 29.58
CA GLU A 195 17.20 9.38 29.60
C GLU A 195 17.14 10.88 29.90
N ASP A 196 15.94 11.50 29.87
CA ASP A 196 15.72 12.94 29.94
C ASP A 196 15.58 13.51 31.36
N ASN A 197 15.52 12.65 32.38
CA ASN A 197 15.40 12.99 33.80
C ASN A 197 14.19 13.89 34.12
N LEU A 198 13.06 13.66 33.44
CA LEU A 198 11.84 14.40 33.70
C LEU A 198 11.12 13.89 34.96
N PRO A 199 10.59 14.80 35.80
CA PRO A 199 9.69 14.41 36.89
C PRO A 199 8.48 13.64 36.36
N SER A 200 8.00 12.64 37.12
CA SER A 200 6.80 11.89 36.71
C SER A 200 5.56 12.80 36.61
N SER A 201 5.48 13.84 37.44
CA SER A 201 4.44 14.88 37.36
C SER A 201 4.43 15.63 36.02
N ASP A 202 5.60 15.86 35.44
CA ASP A 202 5.72 16.61 34.17
C ASP A 202 5.27 15.74 33.01
N ILE A 203 5.60 14.44 33.04
CA ILE A 203 5.15 13.46 32.06
C ILE A 203 3.63 13.32 32.11
N GLU A 204 3.05 13.24 33.30
CA GLU A 204 1.59 13.19 33.48
C GLU A 204 0.92 14.44 32.91
N GLN A 205 1.42 15.63 33.24
CA GLN A 205 0.91 16.89 32.69
C GLN A 205 1.05 16.96 31.17
N LEU A 206 2.14 16.44 30.60
CA LEU A 206 2.35 16.40 29.16
C LEU A 206 1.32 15.50 28.45
N VAL A 207 1.08 14.31 29.00
CA VAL A 207 0.06 13.39 28.46
C VAL A 207 -1.34 13.99 28.59
N ASP A 208 -1.65 14.60 29.73
CA ASP A 208 -2.95 15.25 29.98
C ASP A 208 -3.17 16.48 29.09
N LYS A 209 -2.11 17.16 28.66
CA LYS A 209 -2.18 18.28 27.71
C LYS A 209 -2.53 17.82 26.29
N PHE A 210 -2.12 16.60 25.92
CA PHE A 210 -2.29 16.04 24.57
C PHE A 210 -3.00 14.67 24.60
N PRO A 211 -4.23 14.56 25.15
CA PRO A 211 -4.87 13.27 25.43
C PRO A 211 -5.25 12.48 24.17
N ASN A 212 -5.59 13.20 23.08
CA ASN A 212 -6.00 12.63 21.80
C ASN A 212 -4.82 12.30 20.87
N GLN A 213 -3.59 12.57 21.31
CA GLN A 213 -2.40 12.23 20.52
C GLN A 213 -2.02 10.76 20.75
N ALA A 214 -1.52 10.13 19.68
CA ALA A 214 -0.97 8.79 19.73
C ALA A 214 0.43 8.81 20.37
N VAL A 215 0.96 7.64 20.72
CA VAL A 215 2.29 7.51 21.35
C VAL A 215 3.41 8.10 20.46
N ASP A 216 3.33 7.90 19.14
CA ASP A 216 4.30 8.41 18.16
C ASP A 216 4.46 9.94 18.18
N PHE A 217 3.43 10.68 18.58
CA PHE A 217 3.50 12.12 18.77
C PHE A 217 4.58 12.50 19.79
N PHE A 218 4.69 11.75 20.89
CA PHE A 218 5.65 12.06 21.96
C PHE A 218 7.08 11.68 21.59
N SER A 219 7.27 10.62 20.80
CA SER A 219 8.60 10.29 20.27
C SER A 219 9.03 11.31 19.21
N ALA A 220 8.12 11.74 18.33
CA ALA A 220 8.36 12.81 17.38
C ALA A 220 8.64 14.15 18.07
N LEU A 221 7.94 14.46 19.17
CA LEU A 221 8.18 15.64 19.99
C LEU A 221 9.60 15.66 20.55
N ARG A 222 10.07 14.53 21.09
CA ARG A 222 11.44 14.40 21.57
C ARG A 222 12.46 14.66 20.45
N SER A 223 12.26 14.05 19.28
CA SER A 223 13.14 14.24 18.12
C SER A 223 13.16 15.70 17.66
N ARG A 224 11.99 16.36 17.60
CA ARG A 224 11.87 17.72 17.09
C ARG A 224 12.61 18.77 17.94
N ILE A 225 12.83 18.51 19.22
CA ILE A 225 13.63 19.39 20.06
C ILE A 225 15.11 19.38 19.63
N TYR A 226 15.62 18.25 19.12
CA TYR A 226 16.97 18.20 18.56
C TYR A 226 17.11 18.99 17.25
N ASP A 227 16.03 19.16 16.48
CA ASP A 227 16.07 19.89 15.21
C ASP A 227 16.55 21.34 15.36
N GLU A 228 16.33 21.97 16.51
CA GLU A 228 16.83 23.32 16.78
C GLU A 228 18.37 23.35 16.83
N GLN A 229 18.99 22.37 17.50
CA GLN A 229 20.44 22.26 17.57
C GLN A 229 21.03 21.84 16.22
N ILE A 230 20.37 20.92 15.53
CA ILE A 230 20.79 20.47 14.19
C ILE A 230 20.73 21.65 13.21
N ARG A 231 19.69 22.49 13.28
CA ARG A 231 19.59 23.71 12.47
C ARG A 231 20.73 24.66 12.75
N GLN A 232 21.06 24.91 14.03
CA GLN A 232 22.19 25.76 14.39
C GLN A 232 23.51 25.19 13.86
N PHE A 233 23.74 23.89 14.01
CA PHE A 233 24.91 23.20 13.47
C PHE A 233 25.03 23.35 11.94
N ILE A 234 23.92 23.23 11.20
CA ILE A 234 23.91 23.44 9.75
C ILE A 234 24.32 24.88 9.42
N HIS A 235 23.83 25.87 10.16
CA HIS A 235 24.20 27.27 9.96
C HIS A 235 25.67 27.57 10.29
N ASP A 236 26.20 26.97 11.36
CA ASP A 236 27.57 27.17 11.80
C ASP A 236 28.59 26.57 10.82
N ILE A 237 28.28 25.39 10.24
CA ILE A 237 29.12 24.75 9.23
C ILE A 237 28.92 25.35 7.84
N GLY A 238 27.71 25.79 7.54
CA GLY A 238 27.26 26.24 6.23
C GLY A 238 26.63 25.12 5.39
N PHE A 239 25.59 25.48 4.63
CA PHE A 239 24.84 24.55 3.79
C PHE A 239 25.69 23.86 2.73
N GLU A 240 26.77 24.50 2.24
CA GLU A 240 27.64 23.89 1.22
C GLU A 240 28.55 22.81 1.79
N ARG A 241 28.85 22.84 3.09
CA ARG A 241 29.89 22.01 3.72
C ARG A 241 29.34 20.95 4.66
N VAL A 242 28.09 21.08 5.10
CA VAL A 242 27.47 20.15 6.06
C VAL A 242 27.46 18.70 5.57
N SER A 243 27.26 18.48 4.27
CA SER A 243 27.27 17.13 3.66
C SER A 243 28.62 16.42 3.89
N VAL A 244 29.73 17.10 3.58
CA VAL A 244 31.08 16.55 3.78
C VAL A 244 31.39 16.40 5.27
N ARG A 245 31.00 17.38 6.10
CA ARG A 245 31.23 17.36 7.55
C ARG A 245 30.54 16.18 8.24
N VAL A 246 29.36 15.77 7.78
CA VAL A 246 28.57 14.69 8.41
C VAL A 246 28.97 13.32 7.88
N VAL A 247 29.22 13.18 6.58
CA VAL A 247 29.42 11.86 5.94
C VAL A 247 30.88 11.45 5.81
N ASN A 248 31.79 12.42 5.60
CA ASN A 248 33.17 12.14 5.19
C ASN A 248 34.18 13.02 5.97
N SER A 249 33.95 13.20 7.27
CA SER A 249 34.86 13.94 8.15
C SER A 249 35.78 13.00 8.92
N VAL A 250 37.04 13.41 9.05
CA VAL A 250 38.04 12.75 9.89
C VAL A 250 37.82 13.02 11.38
N ASP A 251 37.06 14.08 11.70
CA ASP A 251 36.80 14.54 13.07
C ASP A 251 35.69 13.75 13.78
N GLY A 252 35.19 12.69 13.14
CA GLY A 252 34.10 11.86 13.65
C GLY A 252 32.72 12.53 13.62
N PRO A 253 31.68 11.80 14.08
CA PRO A 253 30.30 12.32 14.13
C PRO A 253 30.21 13.55 15.03
N PRO A 254 29.42 14.58 14.65
CA PRO A 254 29.19 15.73 15.53
C PRO A 254 28.48 15.29 16.81
N GLU A 255 28.99 15.75 17.95
CA GLU A 255 28.37 15.53 19.25
C GLU A 255 27.40 16.66 19.57
N PHE A 256 26.19 16.30 20.02
CA PHE A 256 25.15 17.24 20.39
C PHE A 256 24.89 17.18 21.89
N PRO A 257 24.98 18.31 22.62
CA PRO A 257 24.62 18.32 24.02
C PRO A 257 23.12 18.09 24.16
N LYS A 258 22.72 17.35 25.19
CA LYS A 258 21.32 17.04 25.45
C LYS A 258 20.47 18.34 25.55
N PRO A 259 19.40 18.49 24.74
CA PRO A 259 18.55 19.67 24.76
C PRO A 259 17.78 19.87 26.08
N ASN A 260 17.17 21.04 26.22
CA ASN A 260 16.29 21.35 27.33
C ASN A 260 14.91 20.69 27.15
N PHE A 261 14.68 19.58 27.85
CA PHE A 261 13.41 18.86 27.85
C PHE A 261 12.39 19.34 28.92
N LYS A 262 12.57 20.49 29.57
CA LYS A 262 11.62 20.98 30.57
C LYS A 262 10.20 21.09 30.01
N LEU A 263 9.19 20.82 30.86
CA LEU A 263 7.78 20.78 30.49
C LEU A 263 7.28 21.98 29.65
N PRO A 264 7.62 23.25 29.96
CA PRO A 264 7.16 24.38 29.15
C PRO A 264 7.62 24.29 27.68
N ARG A 265 8.84 23.81 27.44
CA ARG A 265 9.41 23.66 26.10
C ARG A 265 8.74 22.51 25.35
N LEU A 266 8.47 21.39 26.04
CA LEU A 266 7.71 20.27 25.47
C LEU A 266 6.30 20.69 25.06
N ILE A 267 5.61 21.46 25.90
CA ILE A 267 4.27 21.98 25.60
C ILE A 267 4.29 22.95 24.41
N GLU A 268 5.29 23.83 24.35
CA GLU A 268 5.46 24.77 23.23
C GLU A 268 5.60 24.04 21.89
N PHE A 269 6.56 23.11 21.79
CA PHE A 269 6.74 22.31 20.56
C PHE A 269 5.56 21.40 20.26
N GLY A 270 4.95 20.82 21.29
CA GLY A 270 3.75 19.98 21.13
C GLY A 270 2.58 20.75 20.53
N ASN A 271 2.39 22.02 20.93
CA ASN A 271 1.36 22.88 20.34
C ASN A 271 1.67 23.21 18.87
N VAL A 272 2.93 23.49 18.53
CA VAL A 272 3.34 23.74 17.14
C VAL A 272 3.08 22.51 16.26
N MET A 273 3.50 21.33 16.71
CA MET A 273 3.27 20.07 15.98
C MET A 273 1.78 19.78 15.80
N ARG A 274 0.97 20.00 16.83
CA ARG A 274 -0.48 19.82 16.74
C ARG A 274 -1.11 20.78 15.73
N GLN A 275 -0.68 22.03 15.69
CA GLN A 275 -1.15 23.00 14.70
C GLN A 275 -0.76 22.60 13.27
N GLU A 276 0.45 22.05 13.07
CA GLU A 276 0.87 21.54 11.77
C GLU A 276 0.02 20.34 11.32
N GLN A 277 -0.24 19.37 12.21
CA GLN A 277 -1.15 18.26 11.93
C GLN A 277 -2.54 18.78 11.52
N GLN A 278 -3.09 19.73 12.27
CA GLN A 278 -4.39 20.31 11.98
C GLN A 278 -4.40 21.03 10.63
N ARG A 279 -3.35 21.76 10.25
CA ARG A 279 -3.25 22.37 8.92
C ARG A 279 -3.25 21.35 7.79
N VAL A 280 -2.57 20.22 7.94
CA VAL A 280 -2.58 19.14 6.96
C VAL A 280 -3.98 18.52 6.84
N GLU A 281 -4.64 18.32 7.99
CA GLU A 281 -6.01 17.82 8.06
C GLU A 281 -7.05 18.80 7.54
N ASP A 282 -6.82 20.11 7.61
CA ASP A 282 -7.69 21.16 7.09
C ASP A 282 -7.48 21.38 5.60
N MET A 283 -6.22 21.31 5.13
CA MET A 283 -5.90 21.52 3.72
C MET A 283 -6.54 20.48 2.81
N LYS A 284 -6.74 19.24 3.27
CA LYS A 284 -7.46 18.13 2.59
C LYS A 284 -7.34 18.10 1.06
N LEU A 285 -6.19 18.51 0.52
CA LEU A 285 -6.03 18.66 -0.93
C LEU A 285 -6.27 17.32 -1.62
N SER A 286 -5.90 16.21 -0.99
CA SER A 286 -6.21 14.86 -1.49
C SER A 286 -7.70 14.52 -1.52
N GLN A 287 -8.52 15.01 -0.57
CA GLN A 287 -9.98 14.83 -0.62
C GLN A 287 -10.59 15.73 -1.70
N GLU A 288 -10.09 16.95 -1.91
CA GLU A 288 -10.51 17.81 -3.03
C GLU A 288 -10.10 17.24 -4.39
N TYR A 289 -8.88 16.72 -4.54
CA TYR A 289 -8.42 16.06 -5.78
C TYR A 289 -9.15 14.74 -6.06
N ASN A 290 -9.41 13.93 -5.04
CA ASN A 290 -10.14 12.67 -5.20
C ASN A 290 -11.66 12.91 -5.37
N HIS A 291 -12.26 13.94 -4.76
CA HIS A 291 -13.66 14.30 -5.02
C HIS A 291 -13.86 15.00 -6.37
N SER A 292 -12.94 15.85 -6.80
CA SER A 292 -13.03 16.49 -8.13
C SER A 292 -12.85 15.49 -9.28
N SER A 293 -12.25 14.32 -9.02
CA SER A 293 -12.23 13.18 -9.94
C SER A 293 -13.51 12.32 -9.90
N GLN A 294 -14.40 12.52 -8.92
CA GLN A 294 -15.65 11.76 -8.75
C GLN A 294 -16.91 12.56 -9.10
N PHE A 295 -16.86 13.90 -9.17
CA PHE A 295 -18.00 14.74 -9.55
C PHE A 295 -17.76 15.43 -10.90
N GLY A 296 -17.72 14.62 -11.94
CA GLY A 296 -17.84 15.06 -13.33
C GLY A 296 -19.24 14.84 -13.89
N ASP A 297 -20.32 15.14 -13.15
CA ASP A 297 -21.64 15.42 -13.76
C ASP A 297 -22.65 16.11 -12.81
N VAL A 298 -23.47 16.98 -13.41
CA VAL A 298 -24.75 17.60 -12.97
C VAL A 298 -24.76 18.81 -12.00
N GLY A 299 -24.57 20.01 -12.56
CA GLY A 299 -25.58 21.09 -12.68
C GLY A 299 -26.24 21.79 -11.45
N GLY A 300 -26.10 23.13 -11.38
CA GLY A 300 -27.21 24.04 -11.04
C GLY A 300 -26.95 25.28 -10.14
N ARG A 301 -26.83 26.48 -10.78
CA ARG A 301 -27.37 27.86 -10.47
C ARG A 301 -27.32 28.41 -9.01
N ASP A 302 -26.93 29.65 -8.71
CA ASP A 302 -27.49 30.94 -9.16
C ASP A 302 -26.52 32.15 -8.96
N SER A 303 -26.46 33.10 -9.92
CA SER A 303 -26.92 34.52 -9.75
C SER A 303 -26.49 35.44 -10.91
N ALA A 304 -27.50 35.89 -11.66
CA ALA A 304 -27.73 37.21 -12.29
C ALA A 304 -26.71 37.90 -13.24
N ARG A 305 -27.03 37.96 -14.54
CA ARG A 305 -27.51 39.19 -15.27
C ARG A 305 -27.79 38.95 -16.78
N VAL A 306 -29.06 39.15 -17.16
CA VAL A 306 -29.68 39.80 -18.37
C VAL A 306 -28.77 40.02 -19.61
N THR A 307 -29.08 39.57 -20.85
CA THR A 307 -30.09 40.14 -21.81
C THR A 307 -30.39 39.25 -23.07
N SER A 308 -31.70 39.06 -23.35
CA SER A 308 -32.47 39.01 -24.65
C SER A 308 -32.02 38.25 -25.94
N ILE A 309 -32.75 37.16 -26.30
CA ILE A 309 -33.65 36.82 -27.48
C ILE A 309 -33.21 37.22 -28.93
N PRO A 310 -33.58 36.52 -30.07
CA PRO A 310 -34.51 35.37 -30.34
C PRO A 310 -33.94 34.16 -31.16
N GLN A 311 -34.37 32.91 -30.94
CA GLN A 311 -35.44 32.12 -31.60
C GLN A 311 -35.37 31.93 -33.14
N GLU A 312 -35.24 30.66 -33.59
CA GLU A 312 -36.08 30.09 -34.65
C GLU A 312 -36.14 28.54 -34.61
N SER A 313 -37.32 28.04 -35.02
CA SER A 313 -37.92 26.68 -35.11
C SER A 313 -37.05 25.60 -35.79
N TYR A 314 -37.27 24.28 -35.64
CA TYR A 314 -38.26 23.43 -36.37
C TYR A 314 -38.53 22.06 -35.69
N LYS A 315 -39.56 21.38 -36.20
CA LYS A 315 -40.49 20.43 -35.54
C LYS A 315 -40.13 18.94 -35.60
N ALA A 316 -40.50 18.27 -34.51
CA ALA A 316 -41.17 16.98 -34.27
C ALA A 316 -41.25 15.85 -35.33
N VAL A 317 -41.11 14.65 -34.77
CA VAL A 317 -41.18 13.25 -35.27
C VAL A 317 -42.61 12.70 -35.31
N THR A 318 -42.94 11.82 -36.28
CA THR A 318 -43.73 10.56 -36.06
C THR A 318 -43.90 9.72 -37.33
N ARG A 319 -43.69 8.38 -37.25
CA ARG A 319 -44.74 7.36 -37.51
C ARG A 319 -44.32 5.89 -37.30
N ASN A 320 -45.36 5.09 -37.04
CA ASN A 320 -45.47 3.75 -36.45
C ASN A 320 -45.08 2.52 -37.31
N GLU A 321 -44.77 1.44 -36.57
CA GLU A 321 -45.13 0.00 -36.65
C GLU A 321 -45.68 -0.66 -37.94
N LEU A 322 -45.24 -1.91 -38.17
CA LEU A 322 -46.10 -3.10 -38.43
C LEU A 322 -45.27 -4.42 -38.42
N ALA A 323 -45.95 -5.53 -38.11
CA ALA A 323 -45.46 -6.83 -37.60
C ALA A 323 -45.27 -7.96 -38.65
N ASN A 324 -44.55 -9.05 -38.27
CA ASN A 324 -44.92 -10.48 -38.41
C ASN A 324 -43.75 -11.47 -38.11
N GLU A 325 -44.06 -12.58 -37.41
CA GLU A 325 -43.25 -13.83 -37.25
C GLU A 325 -43.62 -14.88 -38.35
N PRO A 326 -43.21 -16.19 -38.34
CA PRO A 326 -42.07 -16.96 -37.77
C PRO A 326 -41.40 -17.92 -38.82
N THR A 327 -40.38 -18.76 -38.47
CA THR A 327 -40.23 -20.21 -38.86
C THR A 327 -38.86 -20.85 -38.49
N LYS A 328 -38.81 -22.21 -38.55
CA LYS A 328 -37.95 -23.21 -37.86
C LYS A 328 -36.70 -23.71 -38.61
N SER A 329 -35.77 -24.29 -37.82
CA SER A 329 -34.90 -25.49 -38.03
C SER A 329 -33.72 -25.49 -39.03
N HIS A 330 -32.52 -25.87 -38.56
CA HIS A 330 -31.75 -27.08 -38.96
C HIS A 330 -30.33 -27.12 -38.32
N ASN A 331 -29.91 -28.29 -37.83
CA ASN A 331 -28.50 -28.73 -37.72
C ASN A 331 -28.11 -29.39 -39.07
N PRO A 332 -26.84 -29.48 -39.53
CA PRO A 332 -25.79 -30.24 -38.83
C PRO A 332 -24.29 -29.85 -39.10
N ASP A 333 -23.42 -30.58 -38.38
CA ASP A 333 -22.08 -31.08 -38.78
C ASP A 333 -20.77 -30.25 -38.79
N LYS A 334 -19.75 -30.97 -38.31
CA LYS A 334 -18.31 -30.72 -38.28
C LYS A 334 -17.72 -30.46 -39.67
N VAL A 335 -16.83 -29.47 -39.78
CA VAL A 335 -15.65 -29.54 -40.68
C VAL A 335 -14.45 -28.84 -40.04
N LYS A 336 -13.31 -29.55 -39.98
CA LYS A 336 -11.97 -28.99 -39.78
C LYS A 336 -11.54 -28.27 -41.06
N GLY A 337 -11.07 -27.03 -40.95
CA GLY A 337 -10.47 -26.32 -42.07
C GLY A 337 -9.47 -25.28 -41.57
N SER A 338 -8.19 -25.59 -41.73
CA SER A 338 -7.08 -24.65 -41.73
C SER A 338 -7.34 -23.56 -42.78
N GLY A 339 -7.23 -22.30 -42.39
CA GLY A 339 -7.39 -21.14 -43.28
C GLY A 339 -6.51 -20.01 -42.78
N SER A 340 -5.33 -19.89 -43.39
CA SER A 340 -4.46 -18.73 -43.31
C SER A 340 -5.24 -17.46 -43.66
N SER A 341 -5.32 -16.51 -42.73
CA SER A 341 -5.88 -15.18 -42.97
C SER A 341 -4.78 -14.14 -42.94
N ASN A 342 -4.32 -13.77 -44.12
CA ASN A 342 -3.70 -12.48 -44.38
C ASN A 342 -4.81 -11.42 -44.23
N GLY A 343 -4.77 -10.60 -43.18
CA GLY A 343 -5.80 -9.61 -42.90
C GLY A 343 -5.28 -8.56 -41.92
N HIS A 344 -5.28 -7.30 -42.36
CA HIS A 344 -4.88 -6.12 -41.59
C HIS A 344 -5.23 -6.23 -40.10
N ALA A 345 -4.21 -6.14 -39.25
CA ALA A 345 -4.37 -6.12 -37.80
C ALA A 345 -5.18 -4.88 -37.42
N LYS A 346 -6.47 -5.08 -37.20
CA LYS A 346 -7.35 -4.08 -36.60
C LYS A 346 -6.84 -3.86 -35.17
N LEU A 347 -6.56 -2.61 -34.79
CA LEU A 347 -6.18 -2.26 -33.41
C LEU A 347 -7.15 -2.93 -32.41
N SER A 348 -6.61 -3.40 -31.29
CA SER A 348 -7.45 -3.92 -30.21
C SER A 348 -8.41 -2.82 -29.73
N SER A 349 -9.61 -3.22 -29.33
CA SER A 349 -10.63 -2.29 -28.83
C SER A 349 -10.13 -1.45 -27.65
N GLU A 350 -9.26 -2.03 -26.81
CA GLU A 350 -8.61 -1.34 -25.69
C GLU A 350 -7.71 -0.18 -26.15
N VAL A 351 -6.91 -0.37 -27.22
CA VAL A 351 -6.03 0.68 -27.75
C VAL A 351 -6.84 1.81 -28.39
N LEU A 352 -7.93 1.48 -29.07
CA LEU A 352 -8.85 2.47 -29.65
C LEU A 352 -9.51 3.33 -28.57
N GLU A 353 -9.96 2.72 -27.47
CA GLU A 353 -10.55 3.43 -26.33
C GLU A 353 -9.52 4.37 -25.66
N HIS A 354 -8.27 3.93 -25.49
CA HIS A 354 -7.21 4.80 -24.98
C HIS A 354 -6.91 5.99 -25.89
N VAL A 355 -6.90 5.79 -27.22
CA VAL A 355 -6.74 6.89 -28.20
C VAL A 355 -7.91 7.87 -28.13
N GLU A 356 -9.15 7.38 -28.04
CA GLU A 356 -10.34 8.24 -27.88
C GLU A 356 -10.32 9.05 -26.58
N ASN A 357 -9.97 8.42 -25.46
CA ASN A 357 -9.90 9.08 -24.15
C ASN A 357 -8.81 10.17 -24.11
N LEU A 358 -7.67 9.95 -24.76
CA LEU A 358 -6.62 10.97 -24.84
C LEU A 358 -7.03 12.16 -25.72
N LEU A 359 -7.64 11.90 -26.88
CA LEU A 359 -8.07 12.98 -27.78
C LEU A 359 -9.24 13.78 -27.21
N SER A 360 -10.22 13.13 -26.58
CA SER A 360 -11.33 13.81 -25.89
C SER A 360 -10.87 14.63 -24.69
N GLY A 361 -9.79 14.22 -24.02
CA GLY A 361 -9.10 14.99 -22.98
C GLY A 361 -8.24 16.14 -23.48
N GLY A 362 -8.13 16.34 -24.81
CA GLY A 362 -7.29 17.37 -25.41
C GLY A 362 -5.78 17.11 -25.27
N TYR A 363 -5.39 15.85 -25.09
CA TYR A 363 -4.00 15.42 -24.98
C TYR A 363 -3.41 15.06 -26.34
N ASN A 364 -2.12 15.34 -26.52
CA ASN A 364 -1.37 14.92 -27.70
C ASN A 364 -0.94 13.47 -27.55
N ILE A 365 -0.82 12.77 -28.68
CA ILE A 365 -0.44 11.35 -28.70
C ILE A 365 1.00 11.21 -29.21
N GLY A 366 1.84 10.60 -28.38
CA GLY A 366 3.16 10.12 -28.75
C GLY A 366 3.19 8.60 -28.86
N ILE A 367 3.97 8.08 -29.80
CA ILE A 367 4.23 6.65 -29.93
C ILE A 367 5.74 6.44 -29.82
N GLU A 368 6.16 5.48 -29.01
CA GLU A 368 7.57 5.12 -28.86
C GLU A 368 7.76 3.62 -29.04
N TYR A 369 8.90 3.24 -29.62
CA TYR A 369 9.28 1.86 -29.83
C TYR A 369 10.70 1.58 -29.32
N VAL A 370 10.97 0.32 -28.99
CA VAL A 370 12.30 -0.13 -28.57
C VAL A 370 12.53 -1.61 -28.87
N ASP A 371 13.72 -1.93 -29.35
CA ASP A 371 14.13 -3.32 -29.58
C ASP A 371 14.27 -4.10 -28.25
N ARG A 372 14.21 -5.44 -28.34
CA ARG A 372 14.28 -6.31 -27.14
C ARG A 372 15.53 -6.10 -26.29
N ARG A 373 16.66 -5.71 -26.89
CA ARG A 373 17.94 -5.54 -26.19
C ARG A 373 17.95 -4.24 -25.39
N ARG A 374 17.37 -3.16 -25.93
CA ARG A 374 17.34 -1.81 -25.34
C ARG A 374 16.15 -1.59 -24.40
N PHE A 375 15.14 -2.45 -24.43
CA PHE A 375 14.02 -2.43 -23.48
C PHE A 375 14.53 -2.50 -22.02
N ARG A 376 15.54 -3.34 -21.75
CA ARG A 376 16.15 -3.49 -20.40
C ARG A 376 16.82 -2.22 -19.88
N THR A 377 17.25 -1.33 -20.77
CA THR A 377 17.92 -0.06 -20.43
C THR A 377 17.00 1.15 -20.55
N ASN A 378 15.69 0.95 -20.77
CA ASN A 378 14.67 2.01 -20.88
C ASN A 378 15.00 3.13 -21.88
N SER A 379 15.71 2.81 -22.97
CA SER A 379 16.09 3.77 -24.00
C SER A 379 15.16 3.68 -25.21
N TRP A 380 14.04 4.40 -25.15
CA TRP A 380 12.98 4.38 -26.17
C TRP A 380 13.26 5.36 -27.32
N LYS A 381 12.83 5.01 -28.53
CA LYS A 381 12.84 5.92 -29.69
C LYS A 381 11.43 6.41 -29.98
N SER A 382 11.28 7.69 -30.26
CA SER A 382 9.99 8.30 -30.56
C SER A 382 9.69 8.30 -32.06
N CYS A 383 8.47 7.92 -32.40
CA CYS A 383 7.87 8.19 -33.70
C CYS A 383 7.43 9.68 -33.76
N PRO A 384 7.11 10.21 -34.96
CA PRO A 384 6.61 11.57 -35.11
C PRO A 384 5.39 11.81 -34.20
N THR A 385 5.44 12.89 -33.41
CA THR A 385 4.35 13.24 -32.48
C THR A 385 3.16 13.80 -33.24
N ILE A 386 1.98 13.26 -32.95
CA ILE A 386 0.73 13.68 -33.60
C ILE A 386 0.20 14.85 -32.81
N SER A 387 0.29 16.03 -33.42
CA SER A 387 0.04 17.32 -32.77
C SER A 387 -1.39 17.81 -32.95
N ASP A 388 -2.18 17.12 -33.79
CA ASP A 388 -3.52 17.53 -34.19
C ASP A 388 -4.58 16.53 -33.69
N THR A 389 -5.72 17.07 -33.27
CA THR A 389 -6.85 16.35 -32.65
C THR A 389 -7.61 15.40 -33.61
N ASP A 390 -7.08 15.13 -34.80
CA ASP A 390 -7.73 14.24 -35.76
C ASP A 390 -7.54 12.77 -35.38
N ARG A 391 -8.61 12.19 -34.85
CA ARG A 391 -8.73 10.77 -34.49
C ARG A 391 -8.30 9.82 -35.61
N ARG A 392 -8.63 10.11 -36.87
CA ARG A 392 -8.29 9.21 -37.97
C ARG A 392 -6.79 9.18 -38.21
N GLN A 393 -6.14 10.34 -38.10
CA GLN A 393 -4.70 10.46 -38.25
C GLN A 393 -3.96 9.80 -37.07
N ALA A 394 -4.49 9.95 -35.85
CA ALA A 394 -3.96 9.27 -34.66
C ALA A 394 -3.99 7.75 -34.80
N ILE A 395 -5.14 7.19 -35.21
CA ILE A 395 -5.30 5.75 -35.42
C ILE A 395 -4.37 5.25 -36.53
N ALA A 396 -4.31 5.96 -37.67
CA ALA A 396 -3.46 5.56 -38.80
C ALA A 396 -1.96 5.53 -38.44
N ALA A 397 -1.50 6.49 -37.64
CA ALA A 397 -0.10 6.52 -37.20
C ALA A 397 0.23 5.44 -36.17
N VAL A 398 -0.71 5.10 -35.27
CA VAL A 398 -0.54 3.94 -34.37
C VAL A 398 -0.47 2.65 -35.17
N GLU A 399 -1.35 2.47 -36.15
CA GLU A 399 -1.33 1.31 -37.05
C GLU A 399 -0.04 1.23 -37.88
N SER A 400 0.45 2.35 -38.43
CA SER A 400 1.72 2.41 -39.17
C SER A 400 2.90 2.00 -38.28
N CYS A 401 2.96 2.52 -37.05
CA CYS A 401 4.05 2.19 -36.12
C CYS A 401 4.02 0.70 -35.72
N LEU A 402 2.84 0.14 -35.46
CA LEU A 402 2.69 -1.30 -35.18
C LEU A 402 3.11 -2.18 -36.36
N ALA A 403 2.79 -1.75 -37.59
CA ALA A 403 3.20 -2.47 -38.79
C ALA A 403 4.71 -2.41 -39.03
N GLU A 404 5.31 -1.21 -38.93
CA GLU A 404 6.74 -0.97 -39.15
C GLU A 404 7.63 -1.62 -38.08
N HIS A 405 7.13 -1.72 -36.85
CA HIS A 405 7.89 -2.19 -35.68
C HIS A 405 7.28 -3.44 -35.04
N SER A 406 6.70 -4.35 -35.83
CA SER A 406 6.03 -5.58 -35.35
C SER A 406 6.92 -6.48 -34.45
N GLY A 407 8.25 -6.40 -34.59
CA GLY A 407 9.24 -7.14 -33.79
C GLY A 407 9.75 -6.41 -32.53
N ASP A 408 9.27 -5.21 -32.25
CA ASP A 408 9.71 -4.35 -31.14
C ASP A 408 8.62 -4.16 -30.08
N TYR A 409 9.02 -3.68 -28.90
CA TYR A 409 8.07 -3.18 -27.90
C TYR A 409 7.57 -1.81 -28.33
N ILE A 410 6.25 -1.60 -28.33
CA ILE A 410 5.65 -0.30 -28.67
C ILE A 410 4.79 0.18 -27.51
N ARG A 411 4.91 1.46 -27.17
CA ARG A 411 4.09 2.13 -26.17
C ARG A 411 3.41 3.38 -26.70
N LEU A 412 2.19 3.59 -26.23
CA LEU A 412 1.37 4.77 -26.44
C LEU A 412 1.57 5.73 -25.27
N ILE A 413 1.72 7.02 -25.57
CA ILE A 413 1.98 8.08 -24.60
C ILE A 413 0.95 9.19 -24.78
N GLY A 414 0.30 9.57 -23.68
CA GLY A 414 -0.51 10.79 -23.62
C GLY A 414 0.35 11.97 -23.12
N ILE A 415 0.32 13.09 -23.81
CA ILE A 415 1.11 14.29 -23.49
C ILE A 415 0.15 15.46 -23.25
N ASP A 416 0.27 16.10 -22.10
CA ASP A 416 -0.42 17.35 -21.78
C ASP A 416 0.25 18.52 -22.50
N PRO A 417 -0.40 19.16 -23.50
CA PRO A 417 0.20 20.26 -24.24
C PRO A 417 0.41 21.51 -23.39
N LYS A 418 -0.36 21.69 -22.29
CA LYS A 418 -0.26 22.86 -21.40
C LYS A 418 0.80 22.66 -20.34
N ALA A 419 0.79 21.49 -19.67
CA ALA A 419 1.74 21.18 -18.61
C ALA A 419 3.06 20.57 -19.12
N LYS A 420 3.17 20.27 -20.43
CA LYS A 420 4.33 19.64 -21.09
C LYS A 420 4.83 18.39 -20.36
N ARG A 421 3.89 17.56 -19.88
CA ARG A 421 4.18 16.33 -19.12
C ARG A 421 3.43 15.13 -19.69
N ARG A 422 3.93 13.93 -19.41
CA ARG A 422 3.27 12.68 -19.77
C ARG A 422 2.16 12.38 -18.76
N VAL A 423 0.97 12.08 -19.28
CA VAL A 423 -0.22 11.76 -18.46
C VAL A 423 -0.59 10.28 -18.56
N MET A 424 -0.05 9.56 -19.55
CA MET A 424 -0.26 8.12 -19.73
C MET A 424 0.94 7.50 -20.43
N GLU A 425 1.34 6.30 -20.02
CA GLU A 425 2.27 5.44 -20.75
C GLU A 425 1.74 4.00 -20.72
N LYS A 426 1.45 3.41 -21.88
CA LYS A 426 0.91 2.04 -21.98
C LYS A 426 1.61 1.29 -23.08
N ILE A 427 2.18 0.12 -22.77
CA ILE A 427 2.73 -0.79 -23.80
C ILE A 427 1.56 -1.42 -24.55
N ILE A 428 1.48 -1.16 -25.86
CA ILE A 428 0.41 -1.62 -26.75
C ILE A 428 0.85 -2.80 -27.63
N GLN A 429 2.16 -3.05 -27.74
CA GLN A 429 2.71 -4.22 -28.41
C GLN A 429 3.92 -4.75 -27.65
N ARG A 430 3.97 -6.07 -27.54
CA ARG A 430 5.15 -6.83 -27.09
C ARG A 430 5.51 -7.80 -28.20
N PRO A 431 6.79 -7.95 -28.56
CA PRO A 431 7.17 -8.89 -29.61
C PRO A 431 7.03 -10.33 -29.10
N ASP A 432 6.40 -11.21 -29.88
CA ASP A 432 6.20 -12.61 -29.54
C ASP A 432 7.54 -13.34 -29.39
N VAL A 433 7.73 -14.02 -28.24
CA VAL A 433 8.99 -14.62 -27.74
C VAL A 433 9.92 -15.19 -28.80
#